data_AF-A0A6P1TTA6-F1
#
_entry.id   AF-A0A6P1TTA6-F1
#
_cell.length_a   1.000
_cell.length_b   1.000
_cell.length_c   1.000
_cell.angle_alpha   90.00
_cell.angle_beta   90.00
_cell.angle_gamma   90.00
#
_symmetry.space_group_name_H-M   'P 1'
#
loop_
_entity.id
_entity.type
_entity.pdbx_description
1 polymer ?
#
loop_
_entity_poly.entity_id
_entity_poly.type
_entity_poly.pdbx_seq_one_letter_code
_entity_poly.pdbx_strand_id
1 'polypeptide(L)'
;MEYELGFWKYKEGIYKNNQRVYTLLSRDEEVYGIDDLPTSDILEDLKEVFNDWKLVEENEYEKENSGFFQFTVKKNFVRFDCYQMDEDDMNKFIDIMYEYDCPLYDPQENKRFDERNDE
;
A
#
# COMPACT_ATOMS: atom_id res chain seq x y z
N MET A 1 -5.38 16.07 -5.13
CA MET A 1 -4.07 15.44 -5.43
C MET A 1 -4.34 13.97 -5.62
N GLU A 2 -3.74 13.35 -6.63
CA GLU A 2 -3.74 11.89 -6.81
C GLU A 2 -2.36 11.39 -6.37
N TYR A 3 -2.33 10.38 -5.51
CA TYR A 3 -1.10 9.81 -4.95
C TYR A 3 -1.20 8.30 -4.92
N GLU A 4 -0.11 7.60 -5.21
CA GLU A 4 -0.07 6.13 -5.24
C GLU A 4 0.91 5.64 -4.17
N LEU A 5 0.53 4.62 -3.41
CA LEU A 5 1.41 3.97 -2.43
C LEU A 5 1.47 2.48 -2.73
N GLY A 6 2.67 1.95 -2.97
CA GLY A 6 2.88 0.54 -3.30
C GLY A 6 3.63 -0.20 -2.20
N PHE A 7 3.22 -1.43 -1.91
CA PHE A 7 3.77 -2.22 -0.81
C PHE A 7 4.00 -3.67 -1.27
N TRP A 8 5.21 -4.17 -1.04
CA TRP A 8 5.56 -5.58 -1.24
C TRP A 8 6.75 -5.95 -0.36
N LYS A 9 6.94 -7.24 -0.11
CA LYS A 9 8.11 -7.75 0.61
C LYS A 9 9.02 -8.53 -0.34
N TYR A 10 10.32 -8.29 -0.25
CA TYR A 10 11.29 -9.17 -0.88
C TYR A 10 11.57 -10.37 0.02
N LYS A 11 11.79 -11.54 -0.57
CA LYS A 11 12.40 -12.66 0.13
C LYS A 11 13.84 -12.33 0.49
N GLU A 12 14.31 -12.90 1.60
CA GLU A 12 15.66 -12.67 2.13
C GLU A 12 16.74 -12.84 1.05
N GLY A 13 17.67 -11.88 0.98
CA GLY A 13 18.79 -11.90 0.04
C GLY A 13 18.43 -11.54 -1.42
N ILE A 14 17.17 -11.21 -1.72
CA ILE A 14 16.74 -10.76 -3.04
C ILE A 14 16.45 -9.26 -2.99
N TYR A 15 17.14 -8.50 -3.83
CA TYR A 15 16.80 -7.11 -4.11
C TYR A 15 16.77 -6.89 -5.60
N LYS A 16 15.78 -6.14 -6.08
CA LYS A 16 15.58 -5.85 -7.51
C LYS A 16 15.40 -4.36 -7.70
N ASN A 17 15.34 -3.94 -8.97
CA ASN A 17 14.96 -2.58 -9.30
C ASN A 17 13.49 -2.33 -8.90
N ASN A 18 13.28 -1.51 -7.87
CA ASN A 18 11.96 -1.28 -7.27
C ASN A 18 10.95 -0.73 -8.28
N GLN A 19 11.33 0.22 -9.12
CA GLN A 19 10.47 0.78 -10.16
C GLN A 19 9.94 -0.30 -11.11
N ARG A 20 10.83 -1.19 -11.54
CA ARG A 20 10.46 -2.31 -12.42
C ARG A 20 9.56 -3.29 -11.68
N VAL A 21 9.87 -3.61 -10.43
CA VAL A 21 9.02 -4.51 -9.62
C VAL A 21 7.63 -3.91 -9.44
N TYR A 22 7.51 -2.64 -9.06
CA TYR A 22 6.25 -1.92 -8.95
C TYR A 22 5.44 -1.95 -10.26
N THR A 23 6.10 -1.68 -11.39
CA THR A 23 5.45 -1.69 -12.72
C THR A 23 4.90 -3.07 -13.06
N LEU A 24 5.65 -4.14 -12.77
CA LEU A 24 5.23 -5.51 -13.06
C LEU A 24 4.08 -5.95 -12.13
N LEU A 25 4.20 -5.70 -10.83
CA LEU A 25 3.16 -6.04 -9.85
C LEU A 25 1.85 -5.27 -10.11
N SER A 26 1.94 -3.99 -10.47
CA SER A 26 0.79 -3.18 -10.87
C SER A 26 0.07 -3.69 -12.13
N ARG A 27 0.75 -4.50 -12.95
CA ARG A 27 0.19 -5.14 -14.16
C ARG A 27 -0.22 -6.59 -13.93
N ASP A 28 -0.21 -7.04 -12.67
CA ASP A 28 -0.48 -8.43 -12.30
C ASP A 28 0.51 -9.44 -12.91
N GLU A 29 1.73 -9.00 -13.20
CA GLU A 29 2.80 -9.86 -13.70
C GLU A 29 3.57 -10.50 -12.54
N GLU A 30 4.00 -11.76 -12.72
CA GLU A 30 4.77 -12.48 -11.72
C GLU A 30 6.18 -11.89 -11.56
N VAL A 31 6.58 -11.65 -10.31
CA VAL A 31 7.93 -11.23 -9.96
C VAL A 31 8.55 -12.25 -9.00
N TYR A 32 9.61 -12.93 -9.45
CA TYR A 32 10.35 -13.85 -8.58
C TYR A 32 10.95 -13.11 -7.38
N GLY A 33 10.88 -13.74 -6.20
CA GLY A 33 11.50 -13.23 -4.98
C GLY A 33 10.65 -12.21 -4.21
N ILE A 34 9.36 -12.15 -4.50
CA ILE A 34 8.37 -11.44 -3.67
C ILE A 34 7.75 -12.44 -2.70
N ASP A 35 7.57 -12.02 -1.44
CA ASP A 35 6.98 -12.84 -0.39
C ASP A 35 5.46 -12.67 -0.34
N ASP A 36 4.78 -13.66 0.25
CA ASP A 36 3.33 -13.62 0.44
C ASP A 36 2.96 -12.74 1.65
N LEU A 37 1.90 -11.96 1.50
CA LEU A 37 1.30 -11.05 2.47
C LEU A 37 0.00 -11.66 3.01
N PRO A 38 -0.31 -11.45 4.30
CA PRO A 38 -1.55 -11.92 4.92
C PRO A 38 -2.73 -11.03 4.50
N THR A 39 -3.27 -11.26 3.31
CA THR A 39 -4.28 -10.38 2.70
C THR A 39 -5.54 -10.22 3.54
N SER A 40 -5.97 -11.27 4.25
CA SER A 40 -7.18 -11.21 5.07
C SER A 40 -7.01 -10.28 6.26
N ASP A 41 -5.85 -10.34 6.92
CA ASP A 41 -5.54 -9.56 8.12
C ASP A 41 -5.39 -8.07 7.73
N ILE A 42 -4.70 -7.78 6.62
CA ILE A 42 -4.58 -6.41 6.07
C ILE A 42 -5.95 -5.81 5.75
N LEU A 43 -6.88 -6.60 5.18
CA LEU A 43 -8.24 -6.13 4.90
C LEU A 43 -9.08 -5.91 6.16
N GLU A 44 -8.79 -6.62 7.24
CA GLU A 44 -9.42 -6.41 8.55
C GLU A 44 -8.92 -5.11 9.18
N ASP A 45 -7.60 -4.91 9.23
CA ASP A 45 -7.00 -3.68 9.76
C ASP A 45 -7.44 -2.43 8.99
N LEU A 46 -7.54 -2.51 7.66
CA LEU A 46 -8.08 -1.41 6.85
C LEU A 46 -9.51 -1.04 7.26
N LYS A 47 -10.37 -2.03 7.53
CA LYS A 47 -11.74 -1.78 8.00
C LYS A 47 -11.75 -1.17 9.39
N GLU A 48 -10.86 -1.61 10.27
CA GLU A 48 -10.78 -1.09 11.64
C GLU A 48 -10.26 0.35 11.65
N VAL A 49 -9.19 0.65 10.91
CA VAL A 49 -8.55 1.97 10.88
C VAL A 49 -9.41 3.01 10.16
N PHE A 50 -10.07 2.63 9.06
CA PHE A 50 -10.94 3.52 8.27
C PHE A 50 -12.43 3.30 8.58
N ASN A 51 -12.76 2.89 9.80
CA ASN A 51 -14.15 2.61 10.20
C ASN A 51 -15.09 3.84 10.14
N ASP A 52 -14.52 5.05 10.16
CA ASP A 52 -15.23 6.31 10.04
C ASP A 52 -15.39 6.77 8.58
N TRP A 53 -14.79 6.05 7.63
CA TRP A 53 -14.98 6.23 6.20
C TRP A 53 -16.10 5.32 5.70
N LYS A 54 -16.80 5.77 4.66
CA LYS A 54 -17.86 5.01 4.04
C LYS A 54 -17.28 4.11 2.96
N LEU A 55 -17.46 2.81 3.09
CA LEU A 55 -17.21 1.86 2.00
C LEU A 55 -18.28 2.06 0.91
N VAL A 56 -17.88 2.50 -0.28
CA VAL A 56 -18.79 2.81 -1.41
C VAL A 56 -18.77 1.73 -2.48
N GLU A 57 -17.64 1.06 -2.67
CA GLU A 57 -17.50 -0.15 -3.49
C GLU A 57 -16.71 -1.22 -2.70
N GLU A 58 -16.50 -2.42 -3.27
CA GLU A 58 -15.77 -3.50 -2.58
C GLU A 58 -14.35 -3.09 -2.16
N ASN A 59 -13.72 -2.20 -2.93
CA ASN A 59 -12.35 -1.76 -2.75
C ASN A 59 -12.18 -0.23 -2.72
N GLU A 60 -13.24 0.51 -2.40
CA GLU A 60 -13.23 1.98 -2.37
C GLU A 60 -13.88 2.52 -1.09
N TYR A 61 -13.16 3.41 -0.41
CA TYR A 61 -13.64 4.18 0.74
C TYR A 61 -13.69 5.66 0.42
N GLU A 62 -14.73 6.33 0.88
CA GLU A 62 -14.92 7.78 0.75
C GLU A 62 -15.25 8.40 2.11
N LYS A 63 -14.75 9.61 2.34
CA LYS A 63 -15.15 10.44 3.48
C LYS A 63 -15.39 11.87 3.03
N GLU A 64 -16.55 12.40 3.39
CA GLU A 64 -16.98 13.74 3.00
C GLU A 64 -15.95 14.80 3.45
N ASN A 65 -15.46 15.61 2.51
CA ASN A 65 -14.40 16.61 2.70
C ASN A 65 -12.99 16.07 3.06
N SER A 66 -12.78 14.75 3.07
CA SER A 66 -11.47 14.10 3.26
C SER A 66 -10.99 13.31 2.03
N GLY A 67 -11.81 13.20 0.99
CA GLY A 67 -11.46 12.53 -0.26
C GLY A 67 -11.89 11.07 -0.28
N PHE A 68 -11.25 10.28 -1.14
CA PHE A 68 -11.50 8.85 -1.29
C PHE A 68 -10.20 8.10 -1.63
N PHE A 69 -10.19 6.80 -1.40
CA PHE A 69 -9.15 5.93 -1.91
C PHE A 69 -9.71 4.64 -2.47
N GLN A 70 -9.01 4.11 -3.47
CA GLN A 70 -9.16 2.75 -3.95
C GLN A 70 -7.98 1.92 -3.48
N PHE A 71 -8.18 0.61 -3.31
CA PHE A 71 -7.10 -0.29 -2.95
C PHE A 71 -7.10 -1.56 -3.78
N THR A 72 -5.91 -2.15 -3.88
CA THR A 72 -5.68 -3.50 -4.38
C THR A 72 -4.91 -4.25 -3.31
N VAL A 73 -5.47 -5.36 -2.81
CA VAL A 73 -4.79 -6.26 -1.87
C VAL A 73 -4.65 -7.63 -2.53
N LYS A 74 -3.41 -8.02 -2.82
CA LYS A 74 -3.03 -9.32 -3.37
C LYS A 74 -1.96 -9.94 -2.50
N LYS A 75 -1.76 -11.26 -2.64
CA LYS A 75 -0.76 -11.99 -1.86
C LYS A 75 0.64 -11.40 -2.00
N ASN A 76 1.02 -10.87 -3.15
CA ASN A 76 2.37 -10.38 -3.38
C ASN A 76 2.48 -8.85 -3.43
N PHE A 77 1.36 -8.13 -3.35
CA PHE A 77 1.34 -6.69 -3.61
C PHE A 77 0.10 -6.04 -2.99
N VAL A 78 0.31 -4.93 -2.30
CA VAL A 78 -0.75 -4.03 -1.87
C VAL A 78 -0.52 -2.66 -2.50
N ARG A 79 -1.59 -2.03 -2.98
CA ARG A 79 -1.55 -0.67 -3.53
C ARG A 79 -2.73 0.13 -3.04
N PHE A 80 -2.48 1.40 -2.74
CA PHE A 80 -3.51 2.39 -2.46
C PHE A 80 -3.41 3.54 -3.46
N ASP A 81 -4.55 3.88 -4.05
CA ASP A 81 -4.72 5.01 -4.96
C ASP A 81 -5.54 6.06 -4.22
N CYS A 82 -4.87 7.14 -3.79
CA CYS A 82 -5.40 8.14 -2.88
C CYS A 82 -5.81 9.39 -3.65
N TYR A 83 -7.02 9.89 -3.39
CA TYR A 83 -7.60 11.03 -4.08
C TYR A 83 -8.07 12.08 -3.09
N GLN A 84 -7.41 13.24 -3.11
CA GLN A 84 -7.71 14.39 -2.24
C GLN A 84 -7.58 14.11 -0.73
N MET A 85 -6.84 13.06 -0.36
CA MET A 85 -6.49 12.75 1.03
C MET A 85 -5.35 13.65 1.52
N ASP A 86 -5.31 13.90 2.83
CA ASP A 86 -4.18 14.53 3.49
C ASP A 86 -3.10 13.52 3.87
N GLU A 87 -1.93 14.02 4.29
CA GLU A 87 -0.78 13.18 4.65
C GLU A 87 -1.08 12.32 5.88
N ASP A 88 -1.86 12.80 6.85
CA ASP A 88 -2.19 12.05 8.06
C ASP A 88 -3.05 10.82 7.73
N ASP A 89 -4.03 10.96 6.83
CA ASP A 89 -4.84 9.85 6.36
C ASP A 89 -4.03 8.87 5.50
N MET A 90 -3.09 9.34 4.69
CA MET A 90 -2.19 8.46 3.92
C MET A 90 -1.19 7.71 4.80
N ASN A 91 -0.68 8.34 5.86
CA ASN A 91 0.26 7.74 6.81
C ASN A 91 -0.34 6.52 7.53
N LYS A 92 -1.66 6.47 7.70
CA LYS A 92 -2.35 5.29 8.24
C LYS A 92 -2.08 4.02 7.43
N PHE A 93 -1.97 4.11 6.09
CA PHE A 93 -1.60 2.95 5.27
C PHE A 93 -0.19 2.47 5.57
N ILE A 94 0.73 3.41 5.79
CA ILE A 94 2.12 3.10 6.12
C ILE A 94 2.16 2.40 7.49
N ASP A 95 1.42 2.90 8.48
CA ASP A 95 1.34 2.29 9.81
C ASP A 95 0.74 0.88 9.75
N ILE A 96 -0.35 0.67 9.00
CA ILE A 96 -0.93 -0.68 8.81
C ILE A 96 0.10 -1.62 8.18
N MET A 97 0.70 -1.22 7.06
CA MET A 97 1.62 -2.09 6.31
C MET A 97 2.94 -2.35 7.07
N TYR A 98 3.31 -1.44 7.98
CA TYR A 98 4.48 -1.60 8.85
C TYR A 98 4.32 -2.78 9.82
N GLU A 99 3.13 -3.01 10.38
CA GLU A 99 2.86 -4.18 11.26
C GLU A 99 3.11 -5.53 10.56
N TYR A 100 3.17 -5.52 9.22
CA TYR A 100 3.45 -6.69 8.38
C TYR A 100 4.90 -6.73 7.85
N ASP A 101 5.78 -5.86 8.35
CA ASP A 101 7.12 -5.60 7.82
C ASP A 101 7.09 -5.35 6.29
N CYS A 102 6.08 -4.66 5.79
CA CYS A 102 5.87 -4.42 4.37
C CYS A 102 6.19 -2.95 4.04
N PRO A 103 7.40 -2.66 3.54
CA PRO A 103 7.84 -1.29 3.37
C PRO A 103 7.16 -0.58 2.20
N LEU A 104 7.02 0.74 2.35
CA LEU A 104 6.50 1.62 1.33
C LEU A 104 7.46 1.73 0.14
N TYR A 105 6.90 1.68 -1.05
CA TYR A 105 7.45 2.25 -2.26
C TYR A 105 6.57 3.39 -2.74
N ASP A 106 7.19 4.54 -2.92
CA ASP A 106 6.59 5.76 -3.44
C ASP A 106 6.94 5.90 -4.93
N PRO A 107 5.97 5.72 -5.84
CA PRO A 107 6.17 5.86 -7.27
C PRO A 107 6.45 7.30 -7.72
N GLN A 108 5.98 8.31 -6.97
CA GLN A 108 6.16 9.72 -7.29
C GLN A 108 7.63 10.14 -7.04
N GLU A 109 8.25 9.61 -5.99
CA GLU A 109 9.67 9.82 -5.69
C GLU A 109 10.60 8.76 -6.32
N ASN A 110 10.03 7.68 -6.86
CA ASN A 110 10.77 6.50 -7.31
C ASN A 110 11.68 5.93 -6.20
N LYS A 111 11.13 5.88 -4.97
CA LYS A 111 11.89 5.57 -3.76
C LYS A 111 11.20 4.51 -2.93
N ARG A 112 11.99 3.61 -2.36
CA ARG A 112 11.53 2.60 -1.40
C ARG A 112 12.09 2.93 -0.02
N PHE A 113 11.24 2.79 0.98
CA PHE A 113 11.52 3.08 2.38
C PHE A 113 11.57 1.76 3.15
N ASP A 114 12.66 1.02 2.96
CA ASP A 114 12.86 -0.31 3.56
C ASP A 114 13.10 -0.25 5.09
N GLU A 115 13.47 0.92 5.62
CA GLU A 115 13.68 1.18 7.05
C GLU A 115 12.83 2.38 7.48
N ARG A 116 12.20 2.29 8.66
CA ARG A 116 11.54 3.45 9.28
C ARG A 116 12.65 4.34 9.85
N ASN A 117 12.85 5.51 9.27
CA ASN A 117 13.63 6.55 9.94
C ASN A 117 12.74 7.13 11.02
N ASP A 118 12.88 6.64 12.25
CA ASP A 118 12.33 7.28 13.44
C ASP A 118 13.12 8.57 13.69
N GLU A 119 12.74 9.68 13.06
CA GLU A 119 13.17 11.03 13.45
C GLU A 119 12.07 11.81 14.16
#